data_AF-A0A7S1Y4W8-F1
#
_entry.id   AF-A0A7S1Y4W8-F1
#
_cell.length_a   1.000
_cell.length_b   1.000
_cell.length_c   1.000
_cell.angle_alpha   90.00
_cell.angle_beta   90.00
_cell.angle_gamma   90.00
#
_symmetry.space_group_name_H-M   'P 1'
#
loop_
_entity.id
_entity.type
_entity.pdbx_description
1 polymer ?
#
loop_
_entity_poly.entity_id
_entity_poly.type
_entity_poly.pdbx_seq_one_letter_code
_entity_poly.pdbx_strand_id
1 'polypeptide(L)'
;GMDVGVSGGEYGFFSGTLHFILNQIRGLPLGVVERDAREVCLEMKELKVEGALNLAKPHWQYALNLLGQSENPLVLSGEAMNETDYLSDPMVIGSSANRIILTTQKLELARLFGSYEFAEQHATLLTKQFKDYAVKFDFGVYDAKFNLALLWYHCTRESRGGRQRRRYLSKARREVNFMKRTR
;
A
#
# COMPACT_ATOMS: atom_id res chain seq x y z
N GLY A 1 -21.22 -17.25 2.64
CA GLY A 1 -20.21 -18.27 2.32
C GLY A 1 -19.73 -17.99 0.93
N MET A 2 -18.44 -17.68 0.77
CA MET A 2 -17.76 -17.74 -0.52
C MET A 2 -16.59 -18.67 -0.31
N ASP A 3 -16.75 -19.86 -0.85
CA ASP A 3 -15.70 -20.86 -0.96
C ASP A 3 -14.81 -20.38 -2.10
N VAL A 4 -13.76 -19.62 -1.76
CA VAL A 4 -12.71 -19.30 -2.71
C VAL A 4 -11.84 -20.54 -2.73
N GLY A 5 -12.15 -21.45 -3.66
CA GLY A 5 -11.31 -22.62 -3.95
C GLY A 5 -9.98 -22.15 -4.53
N VAL A 6 -9.11 -21.65 -3.65
CA VAL A 6 -7.73 -21.32 -3.96
C VAL A 6 -7.02 -22.66 -4.15
N SER A 7 -6.65 -22.97 -5.39
CA SER A 7 -5.92 -24.19 -5.69
C SER A 7 -4.57 -24.19 -4.95
N GLY A 8 -4.04 -25.35 -4.59
CA GLY A 8 -2.81 -25.44 -3.76
C GLY A 8 -1.61 -24.66 -4.31
N GLY A 9 -1.54 -24.42 -5.63
CA GLY A 9 -0.53 -23.58 -6.27
C GLY A 9 -0.71 -22.08 -5.99
N GLU A 10 -1.95 -21.59 -5.96
CA GLU A 10 -2.25 -20.18 -5.64
C GLU A 10 -1.86 -19.83 -4.19
N TYR A 11 -2.03 -20.76 -3.25
CA TYR A 11 -1.58 -20.58 -1.86
C TYR A 11 -0.06 -20.36 -1.74
N GLY A 12 0.74 -21.05 -2.57
CA GLY A 12 2.19 -20.85 -2.63
C GLY A 12 2.55 -19.43 -3.07
N PHE A 13 1.85 -18.90 -4.07
CA PHE A 13 2.06 -17.54 -4.57
C PHE A 13 1.58 -16.47 -3.58
N PHE A 14 0.51 -16.72 -2.82
CA PHE A 14 0.13 -15.86 -1.69
C PHE A 14 1.21 -15.81 -0.61
N SER A 15 1.86 -16.94 -0.31
CA SER A 15 2.97 -17.00 0.64
C SER A 15 4.21 -16.24 0.13
N GLY A 16 4.53 -16.37 -1.16
CA GLY A 16 5.60 -15.61 -1.81
C GLY A 16 5.36 -14.10 -1.77
N THR A 17 4.12 -13.67 -2.06
CA THR A 17 3.70 -12.26 -1.92
C THR A 17 3.86 -11.78 -0.49
N LEU A 18 3.40 -12.56 0.50
CA LEU A 18 3.55 -12.21 1.91
C LEU A 18 5.01 -12.12 2.33
N HIS A 19 5.89 -12.98 1.79
CA HIS A 19 7.30 -13.01 2.13
C HIS A 19 8.00 -11.68 1.81
N PHE A 20 7.91 -11.19 0.57
CA PHE A 20 8.58 -9.94 0.24
C PHE A 20 7.89 -8.72 0.87
N ILE A 21 6.57 -8.77 1.11
CA ILE A 21 5.86 -7.74 1.90
C ILE A 21 6.47 -7.65 3.30
N LEU A 22 6.68 -8.79 3.95
CA LEU A 22 7.33 -8.81 5.26
C LEU A 22 8.78 -8.32 5.19
N ASN A 23 9.50 -8.60 4.10
CA ASN A 23 10.85 -8.07 3.90
C ASN A 23 10.86 -6.55 3.69
N GLN A 24 9.86 -5.98 3.01
CA GLN A 24 9.63 -4.53 2.93
C GLN A 24 9.41 -3.95 4.33
N ILE A 25 8.53 -4.56 5.12
CA ILE A 25 8.22 -4.12 6.50
C ILE A 25 9.44 -4.23 7.43
N ARG A 26 10.25 -5.28 7.26
CA ARG A 26 11.49 -5.51 8.04
C ARG A 26 12.62 -4.55 7.67
N GLY A 27 12.48 -3.77 6.60
CA GLY A 27 13.50 -2.83 6.16
C GLY A 27 14.74 -3.53 5.61
N LEU A 28 14.58 -4.69 4.94
CA LEU A 28 15.68 -5.28 4.19
C LEU A 28 16.12 -4.33 3.06
N PRO A 29 17.38 -4.44 2.59
CA PRO A 29 17.87 -3.62 1.47
C PRO A 29 16.94 -3.70 0.26
N LEU A 30 16.57 -2.55 -0.30
CA LEU A 30 15.56 -2.48 -1.37
C LEU A 30 15.90 -3.32 -2.61
N GLY A 31 17.19 -3.46 -2.95
CA GLY A 31 17.61 -4.32 -4.07
C GLY A 31 17.37 -5.82 -3.83
N VAL A 32 17.40 -6.27 -2.57
CA VAL A 32 17.02 -7.65 -2.22
C VAL A 32 15.53 -7.84 -2.36
N VAL A 33 14.75 -6.90 -1.82
CA VAL A 33 13.29 -6.90 -1.91
C VAL A 33 12.81 -6.88 -3.36
N GLU A 34 13.40 -6.03 -4.19
CA GLU A 34 13.07 -5.92 -5.60
C GLU A 34 13.35 -7.24 -6.34
N ARG A 35 14.54 -7.81 -6.19
CA ARG A 35 14.92 -9.06 -6.83
C ARG A 35 13.96 -10.20 -6.45
N ASP A 36 13.68 -10.37 -5.17
CA ASP A 36 12.80 -11.44 -4.69
C ASP A 36 11.36 -11.23 -5.22
N ALA A 37 10.87 -9.99 -5.24
CA ALA A 37 9.55 -9.67 -5.80
C ALA A 37 9.49 -9.93 -7.31
N ARG A 38 10.55 -9.59 -8.04
CA ARG A 38 10.68 -9.85 -9.49
C ARG A 38 10.62 -11.33 -9.80
N GLU A 39 11.44 -12.14 -9.13
CA GLU A 39 11.50 -13.59 -9.34
C GLU A 39 10.11 -14.23 -9.16
N VAL A 40 9.45 -13.90 -8.04
CA VAL A 40 8.11 -14.41 -7.74
C VAL A 40 7.06 -13.93 -8.76
N CYS A 41 7.10 -12.64 -9.17
CA CYS A 41 6.15 -12.11 -10.15
C CYS A 41 6.32 -12.73 -11.54
N LEU A 42 7.57 -13.00 -11.95
CA LEU A 42 7.86 -13.67 -13.23
C LEU A 42 7.35 -15.11 -13.21
N GLU A 43 7.57 -15.84 -12.12
CA GLU A 43 7.05 -17.21 -11.96
C GLU A 43 5.50 -17.23 -11.98
N MET A 44 4.84 -16.32 -11.26
CA MET A 44 3.37 -16.17 -11.31
C MET A 44 2.86 -15.89 -12.72
N LYS A 45 3.60 -15.09 -13.50
CA LYS A 45 3.26 -14.76 -14.88
C LYS A 45 3.40 -15.97 -15.79
N GLU A 46 4.48 -16.75 -15.66
CA GLU A 46 4.72 -17.97 -16.43
C GLU A 46 3.64 -19.03 -16.15
N LEU A 47 3.24 -19.17 -14.89
CA LEU A 47 2.22 -20.12 -14.44
C LEU A 47 0.79 -19.59 -14.60
N LYS A 48 0.60 -18.38 -15.15
CA LYS A 48 -0.70 -17.75 -15.40
C LYS A 48 -1.58 -17.62 -14.16
N VAL A 49 -0.96 -17.36 -13.01
CA VAL A 49 -1.67 -17.15 -11.74
C VAL A 49 -2.03 -15.67 -11.59
N GLU A 50 -2.93 -15.21 -12.44
CA GLU A 50 -3.21 -13.77 -12.64
C GLU A 50 -3.72 -13.06 -11.37
N GLY A 51 -4.53 -13.75 -10.55
CA GLY A 51 -5.03 -13.19 -9.29
C GLY A 51 -3.92 -12.86 -8.30
N ALA A 52 -2.97 -13.78 -8.10
CA ALA A 52 -1.82 -13.57 -7.22
C ALA A 52 -0.84 -12.55 -7.82
N LEU A 53 -0.60 -12.63 -9.14
CA LEU A 53 0.24 -11.68 -9.85
C LEU A 53 -0.27 -10.24 -9.70
N ASN A 54 -1.58 -10.03 -9.82
CA ASN A 54 -2.18 -8.70 -9.67
C ASN A 54 -2.01 -8.14 -8.25
N LEU A 55 -2.03 -8.99 -7.21
CA LEU A 55 -1.71 -8.55 -5.84
C LEU A 55 -0.21 -8.21 -5.66
N ALA A 56 0.68 -8.91 -6.37
CA ALA A 56 2.14 -8.76 -6.21
C ALA A 56 2.73 -7.58 -6.98
N LYS A 57 2.25 -7.32 -8.21
CA LYS A 57 2.74 -6.25 -9.10
C LYS A 57 2.92 -4.88 -8.43
N PRO A 58 1.93 -4.36 -7.65
CA PRO A 58 2.09 -3.07 -6.99
C PRO A 58 3.27 -2.99 -6.03
N HIS A 59 3.61 -4.09 -5.36
CA HIS A 59 4.73 -4.12 -4.43
C HIS A 59 6.08 -4.20 -5.12
N TRP A 60 6.17 -4.95 -6.21
CA TRP A 60 7.37 -4.97 -7.03
C TRP A 60 7.62 -3.58 -7.62
N GLN A 61 6.58 -2.97 -8.22
CA GLN A 61 6.70 -1.61 -8.75
C GLN A 61 7.03 -0.58 -7.66
N TYR A 62 6.46 -0.72 -6.46
CA TYR A 62 6.81 0.12 -5.32
C TYR A 62 8.31 0.06 -4.99
N ALA A 63 8.90 -1.14 -4.96
CA ALA A 63 10.35 -1.29 -4.74
C ALA A 63 11.17 -0.60 -5.84
N LEU A 64 10.76 -0.76 -7.11
CA LEU A 64 11.38 -0.06 -8.25
C LEU A 64 11.27 1.46 -8.12
N ASN A 65 10.12 1.98 -7.72
CA ASN A 65 9.91 3.41 -7.47
C ASN A 65 10.85 3.94 -6.38
N LEU A 66 11.03 3.20 -5.27
CA LEU A 66 11.96 3.58 -4.21
C LEU A 66 13.43 3.51 -4.62
N LEU A 67 13.77 2.62 -5.55
CA LEU A 67 15.10 2.52 -6.17
C LEU A 67 15.37 3.60 -7.22
N GLY A 68 14.40 4.48 -7.51
CA GLY A 68 14.52 5.53 -8.52
C GLY A 68 14.41 5.01 -9.96
N GLN A 69 13.79 3.84 -10.16
CA GLN A 69 13.64 3.18 -11.45
C GLN A 69 12.26 3.44 -12.09
N SER A 70 11.55 4.48 -11.63
CA SER A 70 10.31 4.96 -12.25
C SER A 70 10.48 6.41 -12.68
N GLU A 71 9.85 6.78 -13.80
CA GLU A 71 9.85 8.17 -14.30
C GLU A 71 9.23 9.14 -13.28
N ASN A 72 8.17 8.70 -12.60
CA ASN A 72 7.54 9.46 -11.53
C ASN A 72 7.44 8.59 -10.27
N PRO A 73 8.19 8.90 -9.20
CA PRO A 73 8.23 8.08 -8.00
C PRO A 73 6.87 7.95 -7.29
N LEU A 74 5.89 8.81 -7.58
CA LEU A 74 4.54 8.78 -7.00
C LEU A 74 3.52 7.97 -7.80
N VAL A 75 3.87 7.51 -8.99
CA VAL A 75 3.00 6.74 -9.88
C VAL A 75 3.55 5.34 -9.99
N LEU A 76 2.72 4.32 -9.73
CA LEU A 76 3.16 2.93 -9.84
C LEU A 76 3.15 2.50 -11.31
N SER A 77 4.14 2.98 -12.06
CA SER A 77 4.31 2.66 -13.48
C SER A 77 5.77 2.49 -13.84
N GLY A 78 6.08 1.45 -14.60
CA GLY A 78 7.43 1.04 -14.98
C GLY A 78 7.47 -0.41 -15.46
N GLU A 79 8.56 -1.10 -15.14
CA GLU A 79 8.80 -2.49 -15.58
C GLU A 79 7.71 -3.47 -15.11
N ALA A 80 7.27 -3.35 -13.86
CA ALA A 80 6.41 -4.35 -13.25
C ALA A 80 4.92 -4.17 -13.61
N MET A 81 4.47 -2.92 -13.82
CA MET A 81 3.09 -2.61 -14.15
C MET A 81 2.93 -1.21 -14.75
N ASN A 82 1.77 -0.96 -15.36
CA ASN A 82 1.25 0.37 -15.68
C ASN A 82 0.02 0.64 -14.79
N GLU A 83 -0.02 1.79 -14.12
CA GLU A 83 -1.07 2.11 -13.14
C GLU A 83 -2.44 2.27 -13.80
N THR A 84 -2.48 2.92 -14.96
CA THR A 84 -3.72 3.17 -15.72
C THR A 84 -4.31 1.87 -16.23
N ASP A 85 -3.47 0.99 -16.78
CA ASP A 85 -3.91 -0.31 -17.27
C ASP A 85 -4.38 -1.19 -16.10
N TYR A 86 -3.63 -1.18 -14.99
CA TYR A 86 -3.97 -1.94 -13.78
C TYR A 86 -5.31 -1.50 -13.17
N LEU A 87 -5.58 -0.20 -13.13
CA LEU A 87 -6.87 0.33 -12.65
C LEU A 87 -8.04 0.01 -13.59
N SER A 88 -7.76 -0.28 -14.86
CA SER A 88 -8.76 -0.61 -15.87
C SER A 88 -9.03 -2.12 -15.97
N ASP A 89 -8.23 -2.96 -15.32
CA ASP A 89 -8.40 -4.41 -15.30
C ASP A 89 -9.69 -4.80 -14.54
N PRO A 90 -10.62 -5.54 -15.17
CA PRO A 90 -11.84 -6.03 -14.51
C PRO A 90 -11.60 -6.79 -13.20
N MET A 91 -10.50 -7.55 -13.09
CA MET A 91 -10.13 -8.27 -11.86
C MET A 91 -9.74 -7.33 -10.73
N VAL A 92 -9.21 -6.14 -11.05
CA VAL A 92 -8.85 -5.10 -10.09
C VAL A 92 -10.07 -4.27 -9.70
N ILE A 93 -10.92 -3.92 -10.66
CA ILE A 93 -12.18 -3.18 -10.42
C ILE A 93 -13.09 -3.96 -9.47
N GLY A 94 -13.14 -5.30 -9.59
CA GLY A 94 -13.91 -6.16 -8.67
C GLY A 94 -13.26 -6.38 -7.30
N SER A 95 -11.97 -6.12 -7.15
CA SER A 95 -11.19 -6.55 -5.97
C SER A 95 -10.84 -5.40 -5.03
N SER A 96 -11.48 -5.38 -3.86
CA SER A 96 -11.13 -4.44 -2.78
C SER A 96 -9.70 -4.61 -2.30
N ALA A 97 -9.16 -5.84 -2.28
CA ALA A 97 -7.79 -6.11 -1.88
C ALA A 97 -6.77 -5.43 -2.81
N ASN A 98 -6.95 -5.58 -4.13
CA ASN A 98 -6.08 -4.94 -5.13
C ASN A 98 -6.08 -3.41 -4.99
N ARG A 99 -7.24 -2.80 -4.74
CA ARG A 99 -7.35 -1.34 -4.55
C ARG A 99 -6.70 -0.87 -3.24
N ILE A 100 -6.88 -1.62 -2.16
CA ILE A 100 -6.26 -1.32 -0.86
C ILE A 100 -4.74 -1.37 -0.99
N ILE A 101 -4.19 -2.41 -1.62
CA ILE A 101 -2.75 -2.55 -1.84
C ILE A 101 -2.21 -1.37 -2.65
N LEU A 102 -2.82 -1.08 -3.81
CA LEU A 102 -2.41 0.05 -4.65
C LEU A 102 -2.41 1.37 -3.86
N THR A 103 -3.49 1.61 -3.12
CA THR A 103 -3.67 2.86 -2.34
C THR A 103 -2.65 2.96 -1.21
N THR A 104 -2.28 1.83 -0.58
CA THR A 104 -1.25 1.75 0.46
C THR A 104 0.12 2.11 -0.09
N GLN A 105 0.52 1.52 -1.22
CA GLN A 105 1.83 1.82 -1.83
C GLN A 105 1.93 3.30 -2.24
N LYS A 106 0.87 3.85 -2.83
CA LYS A 106 0.84 5.28 -3.21
C LYS A 106 0.89 6.20 -1.99
N LEU A 107 0.22 5.85 -0.89
CA LEU A 107 0.32 6.58 0.36
C LEU A 107 1.76 6.60 0.89
N GLU A 108 2.44 5.46 0.87
CA GLU A 108 3.82 5.37 1.35
C GLU A 108 4.79 6.18 0.49
N LEU A 109 4.71 6.06 -0.84
CA LEU A 109 5.50 6.86 -1.78
C LEU A 109 5.26 8.35 -1.55
N ALA A 110 3.99 8.77 -1.46
CA ALA A 110 3.64 10.16 -1.19
C ALA A 110 4.26 10.67 0.12
N ARG A 111 4.24 9.86 1.16
CA ARG A 111 4.83 10.20 2.47
C ARG A 111 6.36 10.32 2.38
N LEU A 112 7.02 9.35 1.75
CA LEU A 112 8.48 9.29 1.67
C LEU A 112 9.06 10.40 0.78
N PHE A 113 8.38 10.74 -0.31
CA PHE A 113 8.79 11.81 -1.23
C PHE A 113 8.20 13.19 -0.88
N GLY A 114 7.57 13.33 0.30
CA GLY A 114 7.13 14.64 0.82
C GLY A 114 5.90 15.24 0.15
N SER A 115 5.16 14.47 -0.65
CA SER A 115 3.91 14.90 -1.30
C SER A 115 2.71 14.73 -0.35
N TYR A 116 2.64 15.57 0.69
CA TYR A 116 1.73 15.38 1.82
C TYR A 116 0.24 15.56 1.49
N GLU A 117 -0.12 16.45 0.56
CA GLU A 117 -1.50 16.57 0.09
C GLU A 117 -1.97 15.28 -0.60
N PHE A 118 -1.09 14.69 -1.40
CA PHE A 118 -1.36 13.42 -2.08
C PHE A 118 -1.45 12.26 -1.07
N ALA A 119 -0.59 12.27 -0.05
CA ALA A 119 -0.64 11.32 1.06
C ALA A 119 -1.96 11.44 1.85
N GLU A 120 -2.43 12.65 2.13
CA GLU A 120 -3.72 12.87 2.81
C GLU A 120 -4.90 12.28 2.01
N GLN A 121 -4.91 12.51 0.70
CA GLN A 121 -5.94 11.98 -0.20
C GLN A 121 -5.96 10.45 -0.16
N HIS A 122 -4.80 9.81 -0.34
CA HIS A 122 -4.68 8.35 -0.35
C HIS A 122 -5.01 7.73 1.00
N ALA A 123 -4.60 8.36 2.10
CA ALA A 123 -4.92 7.84 3.43
C ALA A 123 -6.41 7.97 3.79
N THR A 124 -7.07 9.03 3.32
CA THR A 124 -8.54 9.18 3.45
C THR A 124 -9.25 8.11 2.63
N LEU A 125 -8.81 7.88 1.39
CA LEU A 125 -9.33 6.82 0.53
C LEU A 125 -9.13 5.43 1.14
N LEU A 126 -7.94 5.15 1.67
CA LEU A 126 -7.60 3.89 2.32
C LEU A 126 -8.50 3.62 3.54
N THR A 127 -8.75 4.64 4.35
CA THR A 127 -9.69 4.54 5.49
C THR A 127 -11.09 4.16 5.01
N LYS A 128 -11.57 4.71 3.89
CA LYS A 128 -12.87 4.36 3.31
C LYS A 128 -12.86 2.92 2.79
N GLN A 129 -11.85 2.55 2.02
CA GLN A 129 -11.72 1.21 1.45
C GLN A 129 -11.69 0.13 2.54
N PHE A 130 -10.99 0.35 3.65
CA PHE A 130 -10.98 -0.61 4.76
C PHE A 130 -12.34 -0.72 5.46
N LYS A 131 -13.10 0.36 5.60
CA LYS A 131 -14.47 0.30 6.14
C LYS A 131 -15.41 -0.47 5.22
N ASP A 132 -15.27 -0.27 3.91
CA ASP A 132 -16.09 -0.96 2.91
C ASP A 132 -15.70 -2.46 2.80
N TYR A 133 -14.43 -2.80 3.07
CA TYR A 133 -13.92 -4.17 3.05
C TYR A 133 -14.18 -4.95 4.35
N ALA A 134 -14.06 -4.29 5.51
CA ALA A 134 -14.15 -4.93 6.80
C ALA A 134 -15.56 -4.79 7.41
N VAL A 135 -16.37 -5.85 7.30
CA VAL A 135 -17.53 -6.03 8.20
C VAL A 135 -17.06 -6.59 9.57
N LYS A 136 -15.81 -7.07 9.73
CA LYS A 136 -15.37 -7.81 10.93
C LYS A 136 -13.92 -7.64 11.44
N PHE A 137 -13.03 -6.91 10.76
CA PHE A 137 -11.65 -6.76 11.23
C PHE A 137 -11.20 -5.30 11.21
N ASP A 138 -11.20 -4.67 12.39
CA ASP A 138 -10.76 -3.29 12.58
C ASP A 138 -9.28 -3.06 12.27
N PHE A 139 -8.44 -4.10 12.23
CA PHE A 139 -6.98 -3.98 12.07
C PHE A 139 -6.54 -3.11 10.90
N GLY A 140 -7.15 -3.26 9.71
CA GLY A 140 -6.83 -2.42 8.54
C GLY A 140 -7.19 -0.94 8.74
N VAL A 141 -8.29 -0.66 9.44
CA VAL A 141 -8.66 0.71 9.82
C VAL A 141 -7.65 1.27 10.81
N TYR A 142 -7.21 0.49 11.80
CA TYR A 142 -6.17 0.90 12.74
C TYR A 142 -4.84 1.20 12.06
N ASP A 143 -4.40 0.34 11.13
CA ASP A 143 -3.15 0.54 10.41
C ASP A 143 -3.20 1.80 9.53
N ALA A 144 -4.30 2.02 8.81
CA ALA A 144 -4.51 3.26 8.06
C ALA A 144 -4.50 4.50 8.97
N LYS A 145 -5.11 4.40 10.17
CA LYS A 145 -5.13 5.48 11.17
C LYS A 145 -3.77 5.73 11.80
N PHE A 146 -2.97 4.69 12.00
CA PHE A 146 -1.59 4.80 12.46
C PHE A 146 -0.72 5.49 11.42
N ASN A 147 -0.81 5.08 10.16
CA ASN A 147 -0.11 5.72 9.04
C ASN A 147 -0.49 7.19 8.88
N LEU A 148 -1.79 7.53 9.02
CA LEU A 148 -2.26 8.92 9.07
C LEU A 148 -1.62 9.70 10.23
N ALA A 149 -1.59 9.12 11.43
CA ALA A 149 -0.99 9.78 12.59
C ALA A 149 0.50 10.08 12.36
N LEU A 150 1.25 9.14 11.81
CA LEU A 150 2.66 9.31 11.46
C LEU A 150 2.86 10.39 10.39
N LEU A 151 2.06 10.35 9.32
CA LEU A 151 2.07 11.40 8.28
C LEU A 151 1.88 12.77 8.91
N TRP A 152 0.86 12.95 9.74
CA TRP A 152 0.58 14.24 10.37
C TRP A 152 1.65 14.68 11.35
N TYR A 153 2.28 13.74 12.05
CA TYR A 153 3.41 14.04 12.90
C TYR A 153 4.62 14.52 12.09
N HIS A 154 4.89 13.88 10.94
CA HIS A 154 5.93 14.31 10.02
C HIS A 154 5.68 15.72 9.48
N CYS A 155 4.47 16.00 8.97
CA CYS A 155 4.08 17.33 8.51
C CYS A 155 4.21 18.40 9.61
N THR A 156 3.98 18.03 10.87
CA THR A 156 4.15 18.94 12.02
C THR A 156 5.61 19.30 12.25
N ARG A 157 6.56 18.38 12.01
CA ARG A 157 8.00 18.62 12.14
C ARG A 157 8.52 19.51 11.02
N GLU A 158 8.07 19.27 9.79
CA GLU A 158 8.50 20.01 8.60
C GLU A 158 7.87 21.41 8.48
N SER A 159 6.74 21.66 9.16
CA SER A 159 6.04 22.95 9.05
C SER A 159 6.79 24.08 9.75
N ARG A 160 7.17 25.09 8.96
CA ARG A 160 7.81 26.33 9.45
C ARG A 160 6.83 27.34 10.08
N GLY A 161 5.51 27.15 9.90
CA GLY A 161 4.47 28.09 10.33
C GLY A 161 3.66 27.61 11.54
N GLY A 162 3.58 28.42 12.60
CA GLY A 162 2.90 28.04 13.85
C GLY A 162 1.41 27.69 13.73
N ARG A 163 0.68 28.26 12.76
CA ARG A 163 -0.74 27.91 12.51
C ARG A 163 -0.88 26.56 11.82
N GLN A 164 -0.07 26.31 10.79
CA GLN A 164 -0.09 25.07 10.00
C GLN A 164 0.41 23.89 10.84
N ARG A 165 1.49 24.09 11.61
CA ARG A 165 2.01 23.14 12.59
C ARG A 165 0.93 22.71 13.60
N ARG A 166 0.18 23.66 14.17
CA ARG A 166 -0.93 23.36 15.10
C ARG A 166 -2.04 22.56 14.42
N ARG A 167 -2.37 22.85 13.16
CA ARG A 167 -3.37 22.09 12.38
C ARG A 167 -2.94 20.64 12.20
N TYR A 168 -1.70 20.40 11.76
CA TYR A 168 -1.17 19.03 11.58
C TYR A 168 -1.11 18.27 12.91
N LEU A 169 -0.65 18.90 13.98
CA LEU A 169 -0.63 18.29 15.31
C LEU A 169 -2.04 17.92 15.79
N SER A 170 -3.04 18.77 15.51
CA SER A 170 -4.44 18.46 15.82
C SER A 170 -4.97 17.28 15.02
N LYS A 171 -4.59 17.15 13.74
CA LYS A 171 -4.95 15.98 12.92
C LYS A 171 -4.28 14.72 13.47
N ALA A 172 -2.98 14.74 13.76
CA ALA A 172 -2.25 13.60 14.35
C ALA A 172 -2.91 13.11 15.65
N ARG A 173 -3.22 14.04 16.56
CA ARG A 173 -3.88 13.72 17.84
C ARG A 173 -5.27 13.11 17.64
N ARG A 174 -6.03 13.56 16.64
CA ARG A 174 -7.35 13.00 16.32
C ARG A 174 -7.25 11.51 15.98
N GLU A 175 -6.30 11.15 15.11
CA GLU A 175 -6.13 9.75 14.68
C GLU A 175 -5.61 8.88 15.83
N VAL A 176 -4.67 9.38 16.65
CA VAL A 176 -4.21 8.69 17.86
C VAL A 176 -5.34 8.48 18.86
N ASN A 177 -6.17 9.51 19.08
CA ASN A 177 -7.30 9.41 20.00
C ASN A 177 -8.39 8.47 19.50
N PHE A 178 -8.60 8.36 18.18
CA PHE A 178 -9.46 7.34 17.61
C PHE A 178 -8.98 5.95 18.04
N MET A 179 -7.70 5.63 17.77
CA MET A 179 -7.13 4.32 18.10
C MET A 179 -7.14 3.98 19.60
N LYS A 180 -7.14 4.99 20.48
CA LYS A 180 -7.23 4.78 21.94
C LYS A 180 -8.65 4.46 22.43
N ARG A 181 -9.69 4.93 21.72
CA ARG A 181 -11.09 4.84 22.15
C ARG A 181 -11.79 3.56 21.71
N THR A 182 -11.26 2.89 20.70
CA THR A 182 -11.81 1.65 20.14
C THR A 182 -11.17 0.40 20.74
N ARG A 183 -10.51 0.53 21.91
CA ARG A 183 -10.00 -0.56 22.77
C ARG A 183 -11.01 -0.93 23.83
#